data_AF-A0A1Q2D0J7-F1
#
_entry.id   AF-A0A1Q2D0J7-F1
#
_cell.length_a   1.000
_cell.length_b   1.000
_cell.length_c   1.000
_cell.angle_alpha   90.00
_cell.angle_beta   90.00
_cell.angle_gamma   90.00
#
_symmetry.space_group_name_H-M   'P 1'
#
loop_
_entity.id
_entity.type
_entity.pdbx_description
1 polymer ?
#
loop_
_entity_poly.entity_id
_entity_poly.type
_entity_poly.pdbx_seq_one_letter_code
_entity_poly.pdbx_strand_id
1 'polypeptide(L)'
;MFPINKNLECSGVRARIQRFGGKLAAMIMPNIGAFIAWGLITALFIEKGGLPNATLAGLVGPMLYFLLPILIGYTGGRMVHQQRGAVIGAIATAGVIMGGIEDFSTLTGTPMFLGAMIMGPLAAWILKQFDKLIDGRSAQASRWS
;
A
#
# COMPACT_ATOMS: atom_id res chain seq x y z
N MET A 1 -41.77 6.99 12.50
CA MET A 1 -40.60 7.76 12.02
C MET A 1 -39.65 7.93 13.21
N PHE A 2 -38.58 7.13 13.29
CA PHE A 2 -37.60 7.28 14.37
C PHE A 2 -36.73 8.52 14.11
N PRO A 3 -36.43 9.35 15.13
CA PRO A 3 -35.53 10.48 14.95
C PRO A 3 -34.10 9.98 14.66
N ILE A 4 -33.54 10.37 13.52
CA ILE A 4 -32.11 10.20 13.23
C ILE A 4 -31.37 11.17 14.15
N ASN A 5 -30.73 10.64 15.19
CA ASN A 5 -29.86 11.40 16.07
C ASN A 5 -28.66 11.93 15.27
N LYS A 6 -28.51 13.27 15.20
CA LYS A 6 -27.42 13.97 14.50
C LYS A 6 -26.15 14.14 15.36
N ASN A 7 -26.00 13.45 16.48
CA ASN A 7 -24.83 13.56 17.36
C ASN A 7 -23.63 12.71 16.92
N LEU A 8 -23.15 12.87 15.69
CA LEU A 8 -21.83 12.37 15.28
C LEU A 8 -20.77 13.48 15.24
N GLU A 9 -20.81 14.38 16.22
CA GLU A 9 -19.65 15.21 16.54
C GLU A 9 -18.72 14.43 17.48
N CYS A 10 -17.87 13.57 16.91
CA CYS A 10 -16.69 13.13 17.66
C CYS A 10 -15.55 14.13 17.42
N SER A 11 -15.62 15.30 18.06
CA SER A 11 -14.46 16.19 18.20
C SER A 11 -13.53 15.67 19.31
N GLY A 12 -12.88 14.54 19.06
CA GLY A 12 -11.99 13.89 20.04
C GLY A 12 -10.95 12.99 19.40
N VAL A 13 -9.92 12.62 20.17
CA VAL A 13 -8.81 11.74 19.76
C VAL A 13 -9.30 10.47 19.04
N ARG A 14 -10.44 9.91 19.47
CA ARG A 14 -11.12 8.78 18.84
C ARG A 14 -11.45 9.01 17.36
N ALA A 15 -11.97 10.17 16.99
CA ALA A 15 -12.28 10.47 15.59
C ALA A 15 -11.03 10.65 14.73
N ARG A 16 -9.93 11.15 15.31
CA ARG A 16 -8.64 11.23 14.61
C ARG A 16 -8.12 9.83 14.28
N ILE A 17 -8.22 8.89 15.23
CA ILE A 17 -7.86 7.49 15.02
C ILE A 17 -8.76 6.84 13.97
N GLN A 18 -10.08 7.06 14.03
CA GLN A 18 -11.02 6.54 13.04
C GLN A 18 -10.74 7.07 11.63
N ARG A 19 -10.45 8.37 11.50
CA ARG A 19 -10.08 8.98 10.21
C ARG A 19 -8.75 8.44 9.67
N PHE A 20 -7.76 8.21 10.54
CA PHE A 20 -6.49 7.62 10.15
C PHE A 20 -6.66 6.18 9.70
N GLY A 21 -7.35 5.35 10.49
CA GLY A 21 -7.68 3.97 10.13
C GLY A 21 -8.49 3.88 8.84
N GLY A 22 -9.45 4.77 8.63
CA GLY A 22 -10.21 4.86 7.38
C GLY A 22 -9.35 5.16 6.16
N LYS A 23 -8.33 6.03 6.30
CA LYS A 23 -7.36 6.31 5.23
C LYS A 23 -6.48 5.09 4.91
N LEU A 24 -6.03 4.35 5.93
CA LEU A 24 -5.27 3.12 5.73
C LEU A 24 -6.13 2.03 5.04
N ALA A 25 -7.38 1.87 5.48
CA ALA A 25 -8.31 0.92 4.87
C ALA A 25 -8.58 1.25 3.38
N ALA A 26 -8.68 2.53 3.04
CA ALA A 26 -8.85 2.99 1.66
C ALA A 26 -7.67 2.62 0.74
N MET A 27 -6.48 2.32 1.29
CA MET A 27 -5.33 1.86 0.50
C MET A 27 -5.43 0.38 0.11
N ILE A 28 -6.12 -0.41 0.93
CA ILE A 28 -6.28 -1.87 0.72
C ILE A 28 -7.46 -2.15 -0.19
N MET A 29 -8.53 -1.35 -0.06
CA MET A 29 -9.81 -1.61 -0.73
C MET A 29 -9.73 -1.77 -2.26
N PRO A 30 -8.98 -0.93 -3.01
CA PRO A 30 -8.82 -1.12 -4.47
C PRO A 30 -8.08 -2.41 -4.84
N ASN A 31 -7.32 -2.98 -3.89
CA ASN A 31 -6.51 -4.17 -4.08
C ASN A 31 -7.20 -5.44 -3.56
N ILE A 32 -8.47 -5.39 -3.15
CA ILE A 32 -9.18 -6.53 -2.55
C ILE A 32 -9.21 -7.75 -3.47
N GLY A 33 -9.25 -7.55 -4.80
CA GLY A 33 -9.18 -8.63 -5.78
C GLY A 33 -7.89 -9.45 -5.70
N ALA A 34 -6.75 -8.81 -5.39
CA ALA A 34 -5.47 -9.50 -5.22
C ALA A 34 -5.46 -10.36 -3.94
N PHE A 35 -6.07 -9.89 -2.85
CA PHE A 35 -6.24 -10.67 -1.62
C PHE A 35 -7.15 -11.89 -1.83
N ILE A 36 -8.23 -11.71 -2.60
CA ILE A 36 -9.14 -12.81 -2.95
C ILE A 36 -8.41 -13.85 -3.81
N ALA A 37 -7.66 -13.42 -4.84
CA ALA A 37 -6.89 -14.33 -5.69
C ALA A 37 -5.84 -15.12 -4.88
N TRP A 38 -5.11 -14.44 -4.00
CA TRP A 38 -4.16 -15.09 -3.08
C TRP A 38 -4.86 -16.12 -2.18
N GLY A 39 -6.02 -15.77 -1.61
CA GLY A 39 -6.82 -16.69 -0.78
C GLY A 39 -7.31 -17.92 -1.54
N LEU A 40 -7.76 -17.75 -2.80
CA LEU A 40 -8.16 -18.86 -3.66
C LEU A 40 -6.99 -19.77 -4.03
N ILE A 41 -5.84 -19.19 -4.40
CA ILE A 41 -4.62 -19.97 -4.70
C ILE A 41 -4.21 -20.79 -3.47
N THR A 42 -4.24 -20.16 -2.30
CA THR A 42 -3.93 -20.82 -1.03
C THR A 42 -4.91 -21.95 -0.76
N ALA A 43 -6.22 -21.72 -0.86
CA ALA A 43 -7.24 -22.73 -0.59
C ALA A 43 -7.21 -23.92 -1.56
N LEU A 44 -6.81 -23.69 -2.82
CA LEU A 44 -6.82 -24.73 -3.86
C LEU A 44 -5.50 -25.51 -3.90
N PHE A 45 -4.35 -24.84 -3.93
CA PHE A 45 -3.13 -25.47 -4.42
C PHE A 45 -2.13 -25.88 -3.34
N ILE A 46 -2.27 -25.42 -2.09
CA ILE A 46 -1.42 -25.90 -1.00
C ILE A 46 -1.65 -27.39 -0.73
N GLU A 47 -0.74 -28.04 0.01
CA GLU A 47 -0.82 -29.48 0.30
C GLU A 47 -2.15 -29.93 0.93
N LYS A 48 -2.75 -29.07 1.76
CA LYS A 48 -4.05 -29.30 2.40
C LYS A 48 -5.25 -28.75 1.61
N GLY A 49 -5.01 -28.26 0.40
CA GLY A 49 -6.00 -27.62 -0.46
C GLY A 49 -6.84 -28.62 -1.26
N GLY A 50 -7.83 -28.09 -1.99
CA GLY A 50 -8.75 -28.92 -2.78
C GLY A 50 -8.11 -29.58 -4.01
N LEU A 51 -7.06 -28.98 -4.58
CA LEU A 51 -6.34 -29.41 -5.79
C LEU A 51 -4.83 -29.19 -5.59
N PRO A 52 -4.15 -29.99 -4.75
CA PRO A 52 -2.76 -29.73 -4.37
C PRO A 52 -1.81 -29.72 -5.58
N ASN A 53 -1.05 -28.63 -5.72
CA ASN A 53 -0.06 -28.43 -6.77
C ASN A 53 1.12 -27.59 -6.25
N ALA A 54 2.30 -28.22 -6.10
CA ALA A 54 3.48 -27.57 -5.52
C ALA A 54 3.94 -26.33 -6.30
N THR A 55 3.86 -26.36 -7.64
CA THR A 55 4.27 -25.24 -8.49
C THR A 55 3.36 -24.02 -8.28
N LEU A 56 2.05 -24.23 -8.24
CA LEU A 56 1.08 -23.15 -8.01
C LEU A 56 1.04 -22.68 -6.55
N ALA A 57 1.24 -23.60 -5.60
CA ALA A 57 1.42 -23.26 -4.18
C ALA A 57 2.62 -22.33 -3.96
N GLY A 58 3.67 -22.49 -4.77
CA GLY A 58 4.85 -21.61 -4.76
C GLY A 58 4.54 -20.12 -4.99
N LEU A 59 3.37 -19.77 -5.54
CA LEU A 59 2.94 -18.37 -5.72
C LEU A 59 2.48 -17.72 -4.41
N VAL A 60 2.05 -18.50 -3.42
CA VAL A 60 1.47 -17.99 -2.16
C VAL A 60 2.47 -17.08 -1.44
N GLY A 61 3.73 -17.50 -1.33
CA GLY A 61 4.79 -16.74 -0.68
C GLY A 61 5.07 -15.40 -1.38
N PRO A 62 5.49 -15.40 -2.66
CA PRO A 62 5.77 -14.16 -3.39
C PRO A 62 4.58 -13.19 -3.45
N MET A 63 3.35 -13.70 -3.54
CA MET A 63 2.16 -12.85 -3.48
C MET A 63 2.01 -12.16 -2.11
N LEU A 64 2.16 -12.92 -1.02
CA LEU A 64 2.00 -12.40 0.33
C LEU A 64 3.11 -11.41 0.72
N TYR A 65 4.36 -11.71 0.38
CA TYR A 65 5.52 -10.95 0.83
C TYR A 65 5.88 -9.77 -0.06
N PHE A 66 5.64 -9.86 -1.37
CA PHE A 66 5.97 -8.78 -2.30
C PHE A 66 4.72 -8.15 -2.90
N LEU A 67 3.90 -8.95 -3.59
CA LEU A 67 2.83 -8.40 -4.43
C LEU A 67 1.83 -7.58 -3.62
N LEU A 68 1.26 -8.16 -2.56
CA LEU A 68 0.20 -7.50 -1.79
C LEU A 68 0.70 -6.23 -1.08
N PRO A 69 1.86 -6.22 -0.38
CA PRO A 69 2.40 -5.00 0.19
C PRO A 69 2.74 -3.95 -0.87
N ILE A 70 3.37 -4.33 -1.99
CA ILE A 70 3.71 -3.38 -3.08
C ILE A 70 2.46 -2.72 -3.65
N LEU A 71 1.39 -3.47 -3.88
CA LEU A 71 0.12 -2.91 -4.37
C LEU A 71 -0.51 -1.93 -3.37
N ILE A 72 -0.38 -2.19 -2.07
CA ILE A 72 -0.83 -1.25 -1.03
C ILE A 72 0.02 0.03 -1.06
N GLY A 73 1.34 -0.12 -1.15
CA GLY A 73 2.27 1.01 -1.26
C GLY A 73 2.04 1.86 -2.51
N TYR A 74 1.77 1.21 -3.64
CA TYR A 74 1.39 1.83 -4.90
C TYR A 74 0.12 2.67 -4.74
N THR A 75 -0.94 2.09 -4.16
CA THR A 75 -2.20 2.81 -3.93
C THR A 75 -1.99 4.00 -2.98
N GLY A 76 -1.22 3.82 -1.91
CA GLY A 76 -0.88 4.90 -0.97
C GLY A 76 -0.12 6.05 -1.61
N GLY A 77 0.88 5.73 -2.42
CA GLY A 77 1.61 6.72 -3.18
C GLY A 77 0.72 7.45 -4.19
N ARG A 78 -0.19 6.71 -4.85
CA ARG A 78 -1.16 7.28 -5.80
C ARG A 78 -2.09 8.30 -5.16
N MET A 79 -2.54 8.03 -3.93
CA MET A 79 -3.40 8.95 -3.18
C MET A 79 -2.72 10.30 -2.86
N VAL A 80 -1.38 10.37 -2.87
CA VAL A 80 -0.62 11.58 -2.56
C VAL A 80 -0.17 12.34 -3.81
N HIS A 81 0.33 11.62 -4.82
CA HIS A 81 0.96 12.22 -6.01
C HIS A 81 0.62 11.49 -7.34
N GLN A 82 -0.60 10.97 -7.47
CA GLN A 82 -1.11 10.32 -8.69
C GLN A 82 -0.15 9.24 -9.20
N GLN A 83 0.04 9.07 -10.51
CA GLN A 83 0.86 7.99 -11.06
C GLN A 83 2.33 8.07 -10.63
N ARG A 84 2.93 9.27 -10.57
CA ARG A 84 4.31 9.44 -10.12
C ARG A 84 4.47 9.02 -8.65
N GLY A 85 3.49 9.39 -7.83
CA GLY A 85 3.39 8.93 -6.44
C GLY A 85 3.25 7.42 -6.32
N ALA A 86 2.45 6.81 -7.19
CA ALA A 86 2.21 5.37 -7.17
C ALA A 86 3.49 4.57 -7.43
N VAL A 87 4.26 4.97 -8.45
CA VAL A 87 5.53 4.32 -8.80
C VAL A 87 6.56 4.46 -7.68
N ILE A 88 6.77 5.68 -7.15
CA ILE A 88 7.74 5.87 -6.06
C ILE A 88 7.30 5.16 -4.77
N GLY A 89 6.00 5.10 -4.51
CA GLY A 89 5.43 4.37 -3.37
C GLY A 89 5.66 2.86 -3.47
N ALA A 90 5.52 2.29 -4.67
CA ALA A 90 5.84 0.88 -4.93
C ALA A 90 7.34 0.59 -4.73
N ILE A 91 8.21 1.45 -5.27
CA ILE A 91 9.68 1.32 -5.12
C ILE A 91 10.09 1.41 -3.65
N ALA A 92 9.59 2.41 -2.92
CA ALA A 92 9.87 2.55 -1.50
C ALA A 92 9.39 1.33 -0.71
N THR A 93 8.23 0.78 -1.06
CA THR A 93 7.68 -0.42 -0.41
C THR A 93 8.55 -1.65 -0.66
N ALA A 94 9.11 -1.83 -1.86
CA ALA A 94 10.08 -2.88 -2.11
C ALA A 94 11.29 -2.79 -1.17
N GLY A 95 11.81 -1.57 -0.93
CA GLY A 95 12.87 -1.34 0.05
C GLY A 95 12.46 -1.69 1.49
N VAL A 96 11.22 -1.40 1.88
CA VAL A 96 10.70 -1.73 3.22
C VAL A 96 10.54 -3.23 3.41
N ILE A 97 10.09 -3.94 2.38
CA ILE A 97 9.98 -5.40 2.40
C ILE A 97 11.33 -6.04 2.73
N MET A 98 12.43 -5.52 2.16
CA MET A 98 13.77 -6.04 2.47
C MET A 98 14.15 -5.91 3.95
N GLY A 99 13.62 -4.92 4.67
CA GLY A 99 13.84 -4.79 6.12
C GLY A 99 12.99 -5.73 6.97
N GLY A 100 11.99 -6.39 6.36
CA GLY A 100 11.09 -7.35 7.03
C GLY A 100 11.34 -8.81 6.69
N ILE A 101 12.22 -9.06 5.72
CA ILE A 101 12.65 -10.40 5.31
C ILE A 101 13.88 -10.75 6.16
N GLU A 102 13.80 -11.86 6.87
CA GLU A 102 14.93 -12.40 7.64
C GLU A 102 15.81 -13.28 6.77
N ASP A 103 15.19 -14.02 5.85
CA ASP A 103 15.88 -14.86 4.87
C ASP A 103 15.18 -14.77 3.51
N PHE A 104 15.93 -14.29 2.52
CA PHE A 104 15.45 -14.10 1.16
C PHE A 104 15.24 -15.43 0.41
N SER A 105 15.94 -16.50 0.81
CA SER A 105 15.87 -17.81 0.15
C SER A 105 14.61 -18.58 0.51
N THR A 106 14.12 -18.41 1.73
CA THR A 106 12.92 -19.08 2.25
C THR A 106 11.68 -18.17 2.23
N LEU A 107 11.86 -16.88 1.90
CA LEU A 107 10.81 -15.85 2.01
C LEU A 107 10.14 -15.87 3.40
N THR A 108 10.94 -16.07 4.44
CA THR A 108 10.46 -16.04 5.82
C THR A 108 10.66 -14.66 6.42
N GLY A 109 9.60 -14.15 7.04
CA GLY A 109 9.60 -12.84 7.68
C GLY A 109 8.18 -12.37 7.94
N THR A 110 8.03 -11.08 8.25
CA THR A 110 6.73 -10.46 8.47
C THR A 110 6.26 -9.73 7.22
N PRO A 111 5.07 -10.04 6.65
CA PRO A 111 4.52 -9.30 5.53
C PRO A 111 4.40 -7.79 5.87
N MET A 112 5.03 -6.94 5.06
CA MET A 112 5.18 -5.50 5.36
C MET A 112 3.96 -4.67 4.98
N PHE A 113 2.76 -5.11 5.39
CA PHE A 113 1.50 -4.39 5.11
C PHE A 113 1.46 -3.01 5.74
N LEU A 114 1.72 -2.91 7.05
CA LEU A 114 1.72 -1.62 7.74
C LEU A 114 2.87 -0.73 7.25
N GLY A 115 4.04 -1.34 7.02
CA GLY A 115 5.21 -0.65 6.46
C GLY A 115 4.89 -0.02 5.11
N ALA A 116 4.25 -0.77 4.19
CA ALA A 116 3.77 -0.28 2.91
C ALA A 116 2.76 0.86 3.05
N MET A 117 1.83 0.76 4.01
CA MET A 117 0.81 1.79 4.22
C MET A 117 1.38 3.12 4.69
N ILE A 118 2.47 3.08 5.45
CA ILE A 118 3.14 4.30 5.92
C ILE A 118 4.09 4.83 4.84
N MET A 119 4.92 3.95 4.26
CA MET A 119 6.00 4.35 3.37
C MET A 119 5.53 4.75 1.97
N GLY A 120 4.47 4.13 1.44
CA GLY A 120 3.91 4.49 0.13
C GLY A 120 3.52 5.98 0.03
N PRO A 121 2.62 6.47 0.91
CA PRO A 121 2.25 7.89 0.97
C PRO A 121 3.42 8.80 1.31
N LEU A 122 4.31 8.37 2.22
CA LEU A 122 5.47 9.17 2.65
C LEU A 122 6.44 9.42 1.50
N ALA A 123 6.80 8.37 0.75
CA ALA A 123 7.68 8.46 -0.41
C ALA A 123 7.10 9.38 -1.49
N ALA A 124 5.80 9.23 -1.77
CA ALA A 124 5.10 10.10 -2.72
C ALA A 124 5.02 11.55 -2.24
N TRP A 125 4.91 11.79 -0.93
CA TRP A 125 4.93 13.14 -0.37
C TRP A 125 6.31 13.80 -0.53
N ILE A 126 7.40 13.06 -0.28
CA ILE A 126 8.76 13.55 -0.51
C ILE A 126 8.95 13.92 -1.99
N LEU A 127 8.53 13.02 -2.90
CA LEU A 127 8.61 13.28 -4.33
C LEU A 127 7.80 14.53 -4.73
N LYS A 128 6.59 14.69 -4.18
CA LYS A 128 5.76 15.87 -4.42
C LYS A 128 6.43 17.18 -4.00
N GLN A 129 7.20 17.18 -2.92
CA GLN A 129 7.95 18.39 -2.52
C GLN A 129 9.13 18.63 -3.46
N PHE A 130 9.83 17.58 -3.86
CA PHE A 130 10.96 17.69 -4.78
C PHE A 130 10.52 18.23 -6.15
N ASP A 131 9.41 17.71 -6.70
CA ASP A 131 8.84 18.19 -7.96
C ASP A 131 8.49 19.69 -7.88
N LYS A 132 7.85 20.14 -6.80
CA LYS A 132 7.54 21.58 -6.59
C LYS A 132 8.78 22.47 -6.58
N LEU A 133 9.88 22.00 -5.98
CA LEU A 133 11.13 22.75 -5.91
C LEU A 133 11.83 22.88 -7.27
N ILE A 134 11.58 21.93 -8.18
CA ILE A 134 12.14 21.93 -9.53
C ILE A 134 11.26 22.76 -10.47
N ASP A 135 9.94 22.57 -10.42
CA ASP A 135 8.99 23.34 -11.23
C ASP A 135 9.04 24.85 -10.88
N GLY A 136 9.32 25.19 -9.61
CA GLY A 136 9.57 26.57 -9.19
C GLY A 136 10.83 27.19 -9.79
N ARG A 137 11.83 26.38 -10.17
CA ARG A 137 13.07 26.87 -10.81
C ARG A 137 12.92 27.09 -12.31
N SER A 138 12.16 26.23 -13.01
CA SER A 138 11.97 26.34 -14.46
C SER A 138 11.12 27.56 -14.84
N ALA A 139 10.14 27.95 -14.01
CA ALA A 139 9.33 29.15 -14.24
C ALA A 139 10.10 30.48 -14.10
N GLN A 140 11.25 30.49 -13.41
CA GLN A 140 12.07 31.70 -13.26
C GLN A 140 13.04 31.89 -14.43
N ALA A 141 13.38 30.81 -15.16
CA ALA A 141 14.30 30.83 -16.29
C ALA A 141 13.65 31.35 -17.60
N SER A 142 12.34 31.16 -17.79
CA SER A 142 11.61 31.65 -18.97
C SER A 142 11.14 33.11 -18.87
N ARG A 143 11.40 33.78 -17.74
CA ARG A 143 11.02 35.19 -17.51
C ARG A 143 12.12 36.20 -17.87
N TRP A 144 13.23 35.71 -18.43
CA TRP A 144 14.40 36.50 -18.85
C TRP A 144 14.82 36.20 -20.31
N SER A 145 13.93 35.60 -21.10
CA SER A 145 14.05 35.39 -22.55
C SER A 145 12.84 36.00 -23.25
#